data_AF-A0A943PV04-F1
#
_entry.id   AF-A0A943PV04-F1
#
_cell.length_a   1.000
_cell.length_b   1.000
_cell.length_c   1.000
_cell.angle_alpha   90.00
_cell.angle_beta   90.00
_cell.angle_gamma   90.00
#
_symmetry.space_group_name_H-M   'P 1'
#
loop_
_entity.id
_entity.type
_entity.pdbx_description
1 polymer ?
#
loop_
_entity_poly.entity_id
_entity_poly.type
_entity_poly.pdbx_seq_one_letter_code
_entity_poly.pdbx_strand_id
1 'polypeptide(L)' 'MAKKKDFESSLKRLEEIANQMEKDETTLEKSLKLYKEGVEEATFCASFLKDMEQEVSILQKDSKELFKLTPFYDMEED' A
#
# COMPACT_ATOMS: atom_id res chain seq x y z
N MET A 1 23.88 -6.69 -5.32
CA MET A 1 22.45 -6.84 -5.67
C MET A 1 21.77 -5.54 -5.31
N ALA A 2 21.10 -4.87 -6.25
CA ALA A 2 20.39 -3.63 -5.97
C ALA A 2 19.25 -3.91 -4.98
N LYS A 3 19.20 -3.15 -3.87
CA LYS A 3 18.15 -3.31 -2.87
C LYS A 3 16.84 -2.87 -3.51
N LYS A 4 15.93 -3.82 -3.76
CA LYS A 4 14.58 -3.53 -4.26
C LYS A 4 13.88 -2.66 -3.20
N LYS A 5 13.33 -1.51 -3.63
CA LYS A 5 12.61 -0.59 -2.76
C LYS A 5 11.40 -1.31 -2.13
N ASP A 6 11.29 -1.29 -0.81
CA ASP A 6 10.23 -1.95 -0.03
C ASP A 6 9.36 -0.91 0.70
N PHE A 7 8.13 -1.28 1.06
CA PHE A 7 7.14 -0.37 1.66
C PHE A 7 7.67 0.36 2.90
N GLU A 8 8.24 -0.39 3.84
CA GLU A 8 8.74 0.15 5.11
C GLU A 8 9.88 1.16 4.88
N SER A 9 10.78 0.86 3.94
CA SER A 9 11.87 1.75 3.58
C SER A 9 11.36 3.07 2.96
N SER A 10 10.36 3.02 2.10
CA SER A 10 9.77 4.20 1.46
C SER A 10 8.96 5.04 2.43
N LEU A 11 8.17 4.39 3.30
CA LEU A 11 7.39 5.07 4.33
C LEU A 11 8.33 5.81 5.31
N LYS A 12 9.37 5.13 5.79
CA LYS A 12 10.39 5.76 6.63
C LYS A 12 11.05 6.95 5.94
N ARG A 13 11.35 6.83 4.65
CA ARG A 13 11.93 7.94 3.89
C ARG A 13 10.98 9.13 3.78
N LEU A 14 9.70 8.87 3.54
CA LEU A 14 8.66 9.90 3.50
C LEU A 14 8.55 10.64 4.84
N GLU A 15 8.59 9.94 5.96
CA GLU A 15 8.62 10.53 7.31
C GLU A 15 9.86 11.40 7.52
N GLU A 16 11.04 10.93 7.12
CA GLU A 16 12.27 11.71 7.19
C GLU A 16 12.20 13.00 6.34
N ILE A 17 11.55 12.94 5.18
CA ILE A 17 11.34 14.11 4.30
C ILE A 17 10.40 15.10 4.97
N ALA A 18 9.26 14.65 5.49
CA ALA A 18 8.30 15.51 6.20
C ALA A 18 8.97 16.22 7.39
N ASN A 19 9.70 15.46 8.22
CA ASN A 19 10.47 16.01 9.35
C ASN A 19 11.53 17.02 8.91
N GLN A 20 12.15 16.85 7.74
CA GLN A 20 13.12 17.81 7.22
C GLN A 20 12.45 19.07 6.70
N MET A 21 11.30 18.96 6.06
CA MET A 21 10.53 20.10 5.53
C MET A 21 9.96 21.00 6.64
N GLU A 22 9.72 20.45 7.83
CA GLU A 22 9.26 21.21 9.01
C GLU A 22 10.38 22.02 9.70
N LYS A 23 11.64 21.82 9.34
CA LYS A 23 12.76 22.56 9.94
C LYS A 23 12.96 23.92 9.26
N ASP A 24 13.03 24.97 10.08
CA ASP A 24 13.22 26.38 9.68
C ASP A 24 14.53 26.65 8.90
N GLU A 25 15.49 25.73 8.93
CA GLU A 25 16.79 25.82 8.24
C GLU A 25 16.80 25.32 6.79
N THR A 26 15.63 24.96 6.24
CA THR A 26 15.54 24.40 4.89
C THR A 26 15.47 25.50 3.83
N THR A 27 16.51 25.59 2.98
CA THR A 27 16.52 26.52 1.85
C THR A 27 15.45 26.17 0.82
N LEU A 28 14.95 27.16 0.06
CA LEU A 28 13.92 26.95 -0.96
C LEU A 28 14.28 25.86 -1.97
N GLU A 29 15.53 25.83 -2.44
CA GLU A 29 16.01 24.80 -3.37
C GLU A 29 15.98 23.39 -2.75
N LYS A 30 16.32 23.29 -1.46
CA LYS A 30 16.26 22.03 -0.71
C LYS A 30 14.82 21.60 -0.49
N SER A 31 13.92 22.53 -0.16
CA SER A 31 12.48 22.28 -0.02
C SER A 31 11.89 21.75 -1.33
N LEU A 32 12.28 22.30 -2.48
CA LEU A 32 11.81 21.82 -3.78
C LEU A 32 12.29 20.40 -4.10
N LYS A 33 13.53 20.06 -3.73
CA LYS A 33 14.07 18.69 -3.89
C LYS A 33 13.35 17.70 -2.97
N LEU A 34 13.21 18.05 -1.69
CA LEU A 34 12.50 17.24 -0.69
C LEU A 34 11.04 17.02 -1.10
N TYR A 35 10.36 18.04 -1.61
CA TYR A 35 9.00 17.91 -2.10
C TYR A 35 8.88 16.91 -3.25
N LYS A 36 9.75 17.01 -4.27
CA LYS A 36 9.75 16.07 -5.40
C LYS A 36 9.96 14.64 -4.94
N GLU A 37 10.95 14.42 -4.08
CA GLU A 37 11.23 13.11 -3.49
C GLU A 37 10.05 12.61 -2.66
N GLY A 38 9.44 13.47 -1.84
CA GLY A 38 8.29 13.13 -1.01
C GLY A 38 7.07 12.71 -1.84
N VAL A 39 6.82 13.37 -2.98
CA VAL A 39 5.76 12.97 -3.91
C VAL A 39 6.04 11.59 -4.51
N GLU A 40 7.29 11.29 -4.87
CA GLU A 40 7.68 9.97 -5.38
C GLU A 40 7.50 8.87 -4.32
N GLU A 41 7.94 9.11 -3.08
CA GLU A 41 7.76 8.17 -1.97
C GLU A 41 6.28 7.93 -1.65
N ALA A 42 5.49 8.99 -1.54
CA ALA A 42 4.05 8.90 -1.27
C ALA A 42 3.30 8.16 -2.38
N THR A 43 3.64 8.41 -3.64
CA THR A 43 3.04 7.72 -4.79
C THR A 43 3.36 6.22 -4.76
N PHE A 44 4.60 5.86 -4.44
CA PHE A 44 4.99 4.47 -4.28
C PHE A 44 4.21 3.78 -3.15
N CYS A 45 4.12 4.39 -1.96
CA CYS A 45 3.38 3.83 -0.84
C CYS A 45 1.89 3.63 -1.17
N ALA A 46 1.26 4.61 -1.82
CA ALA A 46 -0.13 4.52 -2.24
C ALA A 46 -0.36 3.40 -3.26
N SER A 47 0.54 3.25 -4.25
CA SER A 47 0.51 2.15 -5.21
C SER A 47 0.62 0.80 -4.51
N PHE A 48 1.60 0.66 -3.63
CA PHE A 48 1.83 -0.59 -2.90
C PHE A 48 0.60 -1.01 -2.08
N LEU A 49 0.01 -0.07 -1.33
CA LEU A 49 -1.19 -0.35 -0.53
C LEU A 49 -2.39 -0.73 -1.39
N LYS A 50 -2.56 -0.08 -2.54
CA LYS A 50 -3.64 -0.42 -3.48
C LYS A 50 -3.50 -1.85 -4.03
N ASP A 51 -2.28 -2.25 -4.38
CA ASP A 51 -2.01 -3.60 -4.87
C ASP A 51 -2.30 -4.65 -3.78
N MET A 52 -1.89 -4.38 -2.54
CA MET A 52 -2.17 -5.25 -1.39
C MET A 52 -3.66 -5.32 -1.05
N GLU A 53 -4.38 -4.20 -1.11
CA GLU A 53 -5.83 -4.17 -0.91
C GLU A 53 -6.55 -5.02 -1.95
N GLN A 54 -6.11 -4.96 -3.21
CA GLN A 54 -6.66 -5.79 -4.28
C GLN A 54 -6.42 -7.29 -4.01
N GLU A 55 -5.21 -7.67 -3.59
CA GLU A 55 -4.88 -9.06 -3.24
C GLU A 55 -5.76 -9.57 -2.09
N VAL A 56 -5.90 -8.79 -1.02
CA VAL A 56 -6.79 -9.11 0.11
C VAL A 56 -8.24 -9.26 -0.34
N SER A 57 -8.72 -8.38 -1.23
CA SER A 57 -10.09 -8.43 -1.76
C SER A 57 -10.35 -9.71 -2.54
N ILE A 58 -9.39 -10.19 -3.34
CA ILE A 58 -9.49 -11.46 -4.07
C ILE A 58 -9.58 -12.62 -3.08
N LEU A 59 -8.65 -12.69 -2.11
CA LEU A 59 -8.64 -13.74 -1.09
C LEU A 59 -9.95 -13.81 -0.28
N GLN A 60 -10.54 -12.66 0.04
CA GLN A 60 -11.83 -12.60 0.73
C GLN A 60 -13.00 -13.11 -0.12
N LYS A 61 -12.99 -12.84 -1.43
CA LYS A 61 -14.01 -13.38 -2.36
C LYS A 61 -13.88 -14.89 -2.49
N ASP A 62 -12.66 -15.38 -2.68
CA ASP A 62 -12.37 -16.82 -2.80
C ASP A 62 -12.76 -17.56 -1.52
N SER A 63 -12.45 -16.99 -0.35
CA SER A 63 -12.87 -17.55 0.94
C SER A 63 -14.39 -17.63 1.06
N LYS A 64 -15.14 -16.61 0.62
CA LYS A 64 -16.62 -16.67 0.62
C LYS A 64 -17.19 -17.73 -0.31
N GLU A 65 -16.56 -17.95 -1.46
CA GLU A 65 -16.94 -19.03 -2.39
C GLU A 65 -16.64 -20.41 -1.79
N LEU A 66 -15.51 -20.58 -1.09
CA LEU A 66 -15.13 -21.80 -0.37
C LEU A 66 -16.09 -22.15 0.78
N PHE A 67 -16.68 -21.16 1.43
CA PHE A 67 -17.63 -21.35 2.53
C PHE A 67 -19.10 -21.12 2.13
N LYS A 68 -19.44 -21.23 0.83
CA LYS A 68 -20.83 -21.19 0.41
C LYS A 68 -21.61 -22.32 1.08
N LEU A 69 -22.47 -21.95 2.02
CA LEU A 69 -23.50 -22.83 2.56
C LEU A 69 -24.52 -23.07 1.44
N THR A 70 -24.38 -24.18 0.72
CA THR A 70 -25.48 -24.69 -0.09
C THR A 70 -26.53 -25.27 0.87
N PRO A 71 -27.82 -24.96 0.69
CA PRO A 71 -28.87 -25.68 1.42
C PRO A 71 -28.68 -27.17 1.21
N PHE A 72 -28.74 -27.96 2.29
CA PHE A 72 -28.64 -29.42 2.23
C PHE A 72 -29.83 -30.10 1.53
N TYR A 73 -30.79 -29.30 1.03
CA TYR A 73 -31.99 -29.76 0.35
C TYR A 73 -31.80 -29.64 -1.16
N ASP A 74 -31.06 -30.59 -1.71
CA ASP A 74 -31.21 -31.13 -3.08
C ASP A 74 -30.77 -32.62 -3.05
N MET A 75 -31.20 -33.33 -2.01
CA MET A 75 -31.38 -34.78 -2.03
C MET A 75 -32.86 -35.05 -1.74
N GLU A 76 -33.76 -34.49 -2.56
CA GLU A 76 -35.06 -35.14 -2.74
C GLU A 76 -34.84 -36.30 -3.70
N GLU A 77 -35.19 -37.49 -3.21
CA GLU A 77 -35.28 -38.73 -3.97
C GLU A 77 -36.20 -38.53 -5.18
N ASP A 78 -35.65 -38.68 -6.39
CA ASP A 78 -36.19 -39.46 -7.52
C ASP A 78 -35.13 -39.63 -8.64
#